data_AF-A0A8T6V7C8-F1
#
_entry.id   AF-A0A8T6V7C8-F1
#
_cell.length_a   1.000
_cell.length_b   1.000
_cell.length_c   1.000
_cell.angle_alpha   90.00
_cell.angle_beta   90.00
_cell.angle_gamma   90.00
#
_symmetry.space_group_name_H-M   'P 1'
#
loop_
_entity.id
_entity.type
_entity.pdbx_description
1 polymer ?
#
loop_
_entity_poly.entity_id
_entity_poly.type
_entity_poly.pdbx_seq_one_letter_code
_entity_poly.pdbx_strand_id
1 'polypeptide(L)' 'MGFLKNMSERMGVMGELLQFFLENKWWWLTPMILVLLIFGLLIVFAQSSAVAPFIYTLF' A
#
# COMPACT_ATOMS: atom_id res chain seq x y z
N MET A 1 -23.38 -2.13 -33.51
CA MET A 1 -22.13 -1.50 -33.04
C MET A 1 -22.30 -0.92 -31.62
N GLY A 2 -22.63 -1.75 -30.61
CA GLY A 2 -22.90 -1.26 -29.24
C GLY A 2 -21.86 -1.68 -28.18
N PHE A 3 -21.11 -2.75 -28.45
CA PHE A 3 -20.26 -3.39 -27.42
C PHE A 3 -18.97 -2.61 -27.12
N LEU A 4 -18.35 -2.04 -28.16
CA LEU A 4 -17.11 -1.27 -28.04
C LEU A 4 -17.30 0.08 -27.32
N LYS A 5 -18.48 0.69 -27.45
CA LYS A 5 -18.82 1.96 -26.79
C LYS A 5 -18.87 1.80 -25.26
N ASN A 6 -19.46 0.70 -24.79
CA ASN A 6 -19.57 0.40 -23.37
C ASN A 6 -18.20 0.12 -22.71
N MET A 7 -17.24 -0.44 -23.46
CA MET A 7 -15.87 -0.64 -22.96
C MET A 7 -15.12 0.67 -22.84
N SER A 8 -15.27 1.56 -23.82
CA SER A 8 -14.69 2.90 -23.80
C SER A 8 -15.21 3.72 -22.62
N GLU A 9 -16.51 3.65 -22.32
CA GLU A 9 -17.12 4.33 -21.17
C GLU A 9 -16.59 3.78 -19.85
N ARG A 10 -16.45 2.45 -19.71
CA ARG A 10 -15.87 1.82 -18.50
C ARG A 10 -14.41 2.21 -18.26
N MET A 11 -13.62 2.35 -19.32
CA MET A 11 -12.23 2.81 -19.21
C MET A 11 -12.15 4.28 -18.80
N GLY A 12 -13.10 5.11 -19.25
CA GLY A 12 -13.23 6.51 -18.82
C GLY A 12 -13.46 6.63 -17.32
N VAL A 13 -14.38 5.83 -16.77
CA VAL A 13 -14.66 5.81 -15.32
C VAL A 13 -13.42 5.43 -14.51
N MET A 14 -12.61 4.49 -14.99
CA MET A 14 -11.35 4.13 -14.31
C MET A 14 -10.36 5.30 -14.31
N GLY A 15 -10.26 6.05 -15.41
CA GLY A 15 -9.43 7.24 -15.53
C GLY A 15 -9.89 8.37 -14.61
N GLU A 16 -11.19 8.64 -14.54
CA GLU A 16 -11.78 9.64 -13.64
C GLU A 16 -11.54 9.30 -12.17
N LEU A 17 -11.65 8.02 -11.80
CA LEU A 17 -11.33 7.55 -10.45
C LEU A 17 -9.85 7.75 -10.13
N LEU A 18 -8.94 7.39 -11.04
CA LEU A 18 -7.50 7.60 -10.84
C LEU A 18 -7.16 9.08 -10.70
N GLN A 19 -7.79 9.94 -11.50
CA GLN A 19 -7.62 11.40 -11.40
C GLN A 19 -8.14 11.92 -10.05
N PHE A 20 -9.32 11.50 -9.61
CA PHE A 20 -9.85 11.81 -8.29
C PHE A 20 -8.90 11.38 -7.16
N PHE A 21 -8.33 10.17 -7.25
CA PHE A 21 -7.36 9.67 -6.27
C PHE A 21 -6.08 10.53 -6.22
N LEU A 22 -5.60 11.03 -7.36
CA LEU A 22 -4.44 11.92 -7.43
C LEU A 22 -4.74 13.33 -6.88
N GLU A 23 -5.92 13.87 -7.21
CA GLU A 23 -6.39 15.19 -6.76
C GLU A 23 -6.57 15.23 -5.24
N ASN A 24 -7.12 14.16 -4.65
CA ASN A 24 -7.47 14.13 -3.23
C ASN A 24 -6.28 13.95 -2.28
N LYS A 25 -5.05 13.86 -2.81
CA LYS A 25 -3.76 13.63 -2.15
C LYS A 25 -3.83 12.56 -1.06
N TRP A 26 -3.07 11.49 -1.23
CA TRP A 26 -3.03 10.30 -0.36
C TRP A 26 -2.46 10.51 1.06
N TRP A 27 -2.76 11.61 1.73
CA TRP A 27 -2.24 12.00 3.05
C TRP A 27 -2.60 11.00 4.14
N TRP A 28 -3.70 10.24 3.95
CA TRP A 28 -4.10 9.16 4.84
C TRP A 28 -3.32 7.85 4.62
N LEU A 29 -2.83 7.62 3.40
CA LEU A 29 -2.03 6.42 3.09
C LEU A 29 -0.57 6.59 3.48
N THR A 30 -0.06 7.82 3.48
CA THR A 30 1.29 8.15 3.95
C THR A 30 1.60 7.57 5.34
N PRO A 31 0.81 7.82 6.41
CA PRO A 31 1.11 7.27 7.74
C PRO A 31 1.01 5.74 7.77
N MET A 32 0.06 5.14 7.05
CA MET A 32 -0.06 3.68 6.96
C MET A 32 1.19 3.04 6.34
N ILE A 33 1.64 3.57 5.21
CA ILE A 33 2.83 3.07 4.50
C ILE A 33 4.08 3.26 5.36
N LEU A 34 4.18 4.38 6.08
CA LEU A 34 5.32 4.69 6.94
C LEU A 34 5.42 3.70 8.12
N VAL A 35 4.30 3.36 8.76
CA VAL A 35 4.24 2.32 9.80
C VAL A 35 4.68 0.97 9.22
N LEU A 36 4.18 0.58 8.05
CA LEU A 36 4.56 -0.69 7.40
C LEU A 36 6.07 -0.74 7.08
N LEU A 37 6.65 0.36 6.61
CA LEU A 37 8.09 0.46 6.36
C LEU A 37 8.91 0.34 7.66
N ILE A 38 8.48 1.00 8.74
CA ILE A 38 9.12 0.87 10.05
C ILE A 38 9.08 -0.59 10.51
N PHE A 39 7.92 -1.25 10.46
CA PHE A 39 7.82 -2.66 10.82
C PHE A 39 8.69 -3.56 9.94
N GLY A 40 8.73 -3.33 8.63
CA GLY A 40 9.61 -4.06 7.71
C GLY A 40 11.08 -3.92 8.09
N LEU A 41 11.53 -2.69 8.37
CA LEU A 41 12.89 -2.43 8.85
C LEU A 41 13.16 -3.11 10.20
N LEU A 42 12.23 -2.99 11.15
CA LEU A 42 12.36 -3.63 12.46
C LEU A 42 12.49 -5.15 12.33
N ILE A 43 11.75 -5.79 11.43
CA ILE A 43 11.86 -7.24 11.19
C ILE A 43 13.23 -7.61 10.63
N VAL A 44 13.73 -6.86 9.64
CA VAL A 44 15.06 -7.10 9.04
C VAL A 44 16.17 -6.92 10.09
N PHE A 45 16.07 -5.90 10.94
CA PHE A 45 17.03 -5.69 12.03
C PHE A 45 16.86 -6.69 13.18
N ALA A 46 15.64 -7.11 13.50
CA ALA A 46 15.39 -8.12 14.54
C ALA A 46 15.96 -9.48 14.16
N GLN A 47 15.89 -9.87 12.87
CA GLN A 47 16.50 -11.12 12.39
C GLN A 47 18.03 -11.10 12.43
N SER A 48 18.66 -9.95 12.24
CA SER A 48 20.13 -9.79 12.27
C SER A 48 20.68 -9.42 13.66
N SER A 49 19.81 -9.18 14.64
CA SER A 49 20.17 -8.71 15.97
C SER A 49 20.36 -9.87 16.96
N ALA A 50 21.33 -9.72 17.87
CA ALA A 50 21.49 -10.56 19.07
C ALA A 50 20.24 -10.59 19.98
N VAL A 51 19.21 -9.80 19.64
CA VAL A 51 17.88 -9.78 20.28
C VAL A 51 16.97 -10.92 19.80
N ALA A 52 17.23 -11.55 18.64
CA ALA A 52 16.42 -12.65 18.11
C ALA A 52 16.14 -13.79 19.13
N PRO A 53 17.12 -14.27 19.93
CA PRO A 53 16.89 -15.32 20.92
C PRO A 53 15.90 -14.91 22.02
N PHE A 54 15.84 -13.62 22.37
CA PHE A 54 14.95 -13.12 23.43
C PHE A 54 13.49 -13.01 22.97
N ILE A 55 13.27 -12.76 21.67
CA ILE A 55 11.93 -12.78 21.08
C ILE A 55 11.39 -14.21 21.10
N TYR A 56 12.19 -15.21 20.71
CA TYR A 56 11.77 -16.61 20.74
C TYR A 56 11.60 -17.19 22.15
N THR A 57 12.15 -16.57 23.20
CA THR A 57 11.94 -17.03 24.58
C THR A 57 10.69 -16.45 25.24
N LEU A 58 10.11 -15.39 24.68
CA LEU A 58 8.89 -14.75 25.21
C LEU A 58 7.59 -15.32 24.59
N PHE A 59 7.72 -16.20 23.60
CA PHE A 59 6.65 -16.96 22.97
C PHE A 59 6.95 -18.46 23.07
#